data_AF-A0A924IVQ2-F1
#
_entry.id   AF-A0A924IVQ2-F1
#
_cell.length_a   1.000
_cell.length_b   1.000
_cell.length_c   1.000
_cell.angle_alpha   90.00
_cell.angle_beta   90.00
_cell.angle_gamma   90.00
#
_symmetry.space_group_name_H-M   'P 1'
#
loop_
_entity.id
_entity.type
_entity.pdbx_description
1 polymer ?
#
loop_
_entity_poly.entity_id
_entity_poly.type
_entity_poly.pdbx_seq_one_letter_code
_entity_poly.pdbx_strand_id
1 'polypeptide(L)'
;MKSTIKVYLTVSVILWLLMTSCFNQEAKKSEQLEQQKLALKTSITSLLQSDIKISGISNGDCTKQAAAMRVLDLSQCPSEFATAYVAHIHAWEYAAKIQRARAKLNSDESVQDILISEGLKEALGTDSNPLIDALEADNELKKLANVATDRVTETYNRLELIATRYGASLPH
;
A
#
# COMPACT_ATOMS: atom_id res chain seq x y z
N MET A 1 63.45 2.47 -39.50
CA MET A 1 62.06 2.80 -39.93
C MET A 1 61.06 1.64 -39.87
N LYS A 2 61.39 0.39 -40.25
CA LYS A 2 60.40 -0.72 -40.21
C LYS A 2 59.91 -1.11 -38.80
N SER A 3 60.75 -0.96 -37.77
CA SER A 3 60.40 -1.34 -36.39
C SER A 3 59.37 -0.41 -35.73
N THR A 4 59.49 0.91 -35.94
CA THR A 4 58.57 1.91 -35.36
C THR A 4 57.14 1.76 -35.89
N ILE A 5 56.97 1.47 -37.19
CA ILE A 5 55.66 1.28 -37.82
C ILE A 5 54.89 0.11 -37.19
N LYS A 6 55.59 -0.99 -36.84
CA LYS A 6 54.97 -2.17 -36.21
C LYS A 6 54.45 -1.88 -34.79
N VAL A 7 55.14 -1.02 -34.05
CA VAL A 7 54.73 -0.58 -32.70
C VAL A 7 53.48 0.30 -32.77
N TYR A 8 53.41 1.25 -33.70
CA TYR A 8 52.22 2.09 -33.85
C TYR A 8 50.96 1.30 -34.24
N LEU A 9 51.08 0.35 -35.17
CA LEU A 9 49.95 -0.50 -35.57
C LEU A 9 49.44 -1.36 -34.41
N THR A 10 50.33 -1.95 -33.61
CA THR A 10 49.92 -2.78 -32.47
C THR A 10 49.24 -1.96 -31.38
N VAL A 11 49.77 -0.79 -31.04
CA VAL A 11 49.14 0.12 -30.06
C VAL A 11 47.77 0.61 -30.56
N SER A 12 47.64 0.95 -31.83
CA SER A 12 46.37 1.40 -32.43
C SER A 12 45.28 0.31 -32.36
N VAL A 13 45.63 -0.94 -32.70
CA VAL A 13 44.69 -2.07 -32.62
C VAL A 13 44.27 -2.35 -31.17
N ILE A 14 45.21 -2.34 -30.23
CA ILE A 14 44.91 -2.53 -28.81
C ILE A 14 43.98 -1.43 -28.30
N LEU A 15 44.26 -0.16 -28.65
CA LEU A 15 43.43 0.96 -28.25
C LEU A 15 42.01 0.85 -28.84
N TRP A 16 41.89 0.46 -30.11
CA TRP A 16 40.58 0.24 -30.75
C TRP A 16 39.78 -0.88 -30.07
N LEU A 17 40.43 -2.00 -29.72
CA LEU A 17 39.79 -3.11 -29.00
C LEU A 17 39.32 -2.69 -27.60
N LEU A 18 40.13 -1.93 -26.85
CA LEU A 18 39.76 -1.43 -25.53
C LEU A 18 38.56 -0.48 -25.60
N MET A 19 38.57 0.47 -26.55
CA MET A 19 37.44 1.39 -26.75
C MET A 19 36.16 0.65 -27.13
N THR A 20 36.24 -0.36 -27.99
CA THR A 20 35.09 -1.17 -28.40
C THR A 20 34.55 -2.02 -27.25
N SER A 21 35.42 -2.57 -26.40
CA SER A 21 35.02 -3.32 -25.21
C SER A 21 34.33 -2.44 -24.18
N CYS A 22 34.85 -1.23 -23.93
CA CYS A 22 34.27 -0.28 -23.00
C CYS A 22 32.87 0.16 -23.46
N PHE A 23 32.72 0.50 -24.74
CA PHE A 23 31.42 0.89 -25.31
C PHE A 23 30.39 -0.24 -25.25
N ASN A 24 30.80 -1.48 -25.58
CA ASN A 24 29.92 -2.65 -25.45
C ASN A 24 29.51 -2.93 -24.00
N GLN A 25 30.37 -2.64 -23.02
CA GLN A 25 30.04 -2.82 -21.61
C GLN A 25 29.01 -1.79 -21.13
N GLU A 26 29.13 -0.54 -21.56
CA GLU A 26 28.15 0.52 -21.24
C GLU A 26 26.80 0.23 -21.87
N ALA A 27 26.76 -0.19 -23.14
CA ALA A 27 25.52 -0.58 -23.82
C ALA A 27 24.80 -1.76 -23.13
N LYS A 28 25.55 -2.77 -22.67
CA LYS A 28 24.96 -3.89 -21.90
C LYS A 28 24.39 -3.44 -20.55
N LYS A 29 25.07 -2.53 -19.86
CA LYS A 29 24.60 -2.00 -18.57
C LYS A 29 23.33 -1.16 -18.75
N SER A 30 23.24 -0.34 -19.79
CA SER A 30 22.03 0.45 -20.06
C SER A 30 20.85 -0.44 -20.43
N GLU A 31 21.07 -1.47 -21.27
CA GLU A 31 20.03 -2.45 -21.62
C GLU A 31 19.52 -3.21 -20.38
N GLN A 32 20.42 -3.69 -19.51
CA GLN A 32 20.06 -4.35 -18.27
C GLN A 32 19.25 -3.44 -17.34
N LEU A 33 19.63 -2.17 -17.23
CA LEU A 33 18.91 -1.19 -16.42
C LEU A 33 17.50 -0.94 -16.95
N GLU A 34 17.33 -0.81 -18.26
CA GLU A 34 16.00 -0.62 -18.87
C GLU A 34 15.12 -1.87 -18.72
N GLN A 35 15.69 -3.07 -18.86
CA GLN A 35 14.98 -4.32 -18.58
C GLN A 35 14.54 -4.42 -17.11
N GLN A 36 15.40 -4.03 -16.16
CA GLN A 36 15.06 -3.98 -14.73
C GLN A 36 13.91 -3.01 -14.45
N LYS A 37 13.96 -1.79 -15.01
CA LYS A 37 12.87 -0.81 -14.87
C LYS A 37 11.54 -1.35 -15.42
N LEU A 38 11.57 -1.98 -16.59
CA LEU A 38 10.39 -2.56 -17.22
C LEU A 38 9.80 -3.72 -16.39
N ALA A 39 10.67 -4.55 -15.81
CA ALA A 39 10.25 -5.62 -14.91
C ALA A 39 9.55 -5.05 -13.67
N LEU A 40 10.15 -4.06 -12.99
CA LEU A 40 9.56 -3.42 -11.81
C LEU A 40 8.21 -2.76 -12.13
N LYS A 41 8.13 -2.03 -13.25
CA LYS A 41 6.90 -1.43 -13.74
C LYS A 41 5.78 -2.46 -13.91
N THR A 42 6.11 -3.59 -14.55
CA THR A 42 5.17 -4.68 -14.81
C THR A 42 4.70 -5.32 -13.51
N SER A 43 5.62 -5.59 -12.58
CA SER A 43 5.32 -6.16 -11.27
C SER A 43 4.34 -5.28 -10.47
N ILE A 44 4.61 -3.97 -10.37
CA ILE A 44 3.74 -3.02 -9.67
C ILE A 44 2.35 -2.97 -10.33
N THR A 45 2.30 -2.86 -11.66
CA THR A 45 1.03 -2.77 -12.41
C THR A 45 0.19 -4.03 -12.20
N SER A 46 0.79 -5.21 -12.30
CA SER A 46 0.12 -6.50 -12.10
C SER A 46 -0.41 -6.64 -10.67
N LEU A 47 0.35 -6.16 -9.68
CA LEU A 47 -0.07 -6.20 -8.29
C LEU A 47 -1.29 -5.31 -8.04
N LEU A 48 -1.26 -4.06 -8.48
CA LEU A 48 -2.39 -3.12 -8.33
C LEU A 48 -3.66 -3.62 -9.03
N GLN A 49 -3.53 -4.23 -10.21
CA GLN A 49 -4.66 -4.87 -10.90
C GLN A 49 -5.22 -6.07 -10.13
N SER A 50 -4.35 -6.84 -9.46
CA SER A 50 -4.77 -7.98 -8.65
C SER A 50 -5.48 -7.52 -7.38
N ASP A 51 -4.97 -6.46 -6.75
CA ASP A 51 -5.59 -5.83 -5.58
C ASP A 51 -7.03 -5.37 -5.87
N ILE A 52 -7.29 -4.74 -7.01
CA ILE A 52 -8.66 -4.31 -7.36
C ILE A 52 -9.60 -5.49 -7.57
N LYS A 53 -9.14 -6.54 -8.26
CA LYS A 53 -9.96 -7.75 -8.45
C LYS A 53 -10.35 -8.35 -7.10
N ILE A 54 -9.42 -8.34 -6.15
CA ILE A 54 -9.64 -8.82 -4.80
C ILE A 54 -10.55 -7.87 -4.01
N SER A 55 -10.38 -6.56 -4.21
CA SER A 55 -11.18 -5.52 -3.55
C SER A 55 -12.66 -5.62 -3.89
N GLY A 56 -12.99 -6.03 -5.13
CA GLY A 56 -14.38 -6.30 -5.52
C GLY A 56 -15.05 -7.44 -4.76
N ILE A 57 -14.29 -8.32 -4.11
CA ILE A 57 -14.81 -9.48 -3.36
C ILE A 57 -15.16 -9.10 -1.90
N SER A 58 -14.57 -8.04 -1.36
CA SER A 58 -14.72 -7.69 0.06
C SER A 58 -16.10 -7.13 0.39
N ASN A 59 -16.86 -6.63 -0.59
CA ASN A 59 -18.21 -6.04 -0.40
C ASN A 59 -18.27 -4.99 0.74
N GLY A 60 -17.18 -4.22 0.93
CA GLY A 60 -17.09 -3.20 1.99
C GLY A 60 -16.72 -3.73 3.38
N ASP A 61 -16.41 -5.02 3.51
CA ASP A 61 -15.84 -5.61 4.73
C ASP A 61 -14.33 -5.34 4.78
N CYS A 62 -13.91 -4.46 5.70
CA CYS A 62 -12.52 -4.07 5.87
C CYS A 62 -11.64 -5.24 6.31
N THR A 63 -12.21 -6.22 7.02
CA THR A 63 -11.48 -7.41 7.49
C THR A 63 -11.14 -8.30 6.31
N LYS A 64 -12.10 -8.55 5.43
CA LYS A 64 -11.89 -9.33 4.20
C LYS A 64 -10.91 -8.62 3.27
N GLN A 65 -11.02 -7.30 3.14
CA GLN A 65 -10.10 -6.48 2.36
C GLN A 65 -8.65 -6.67 2.81
N ALA A 66 -8.36 -6.41 4.10
CA ALA A 66 -7.01 -6.53 4.64
C ALA A 66 -6.45 -7.96 4.52
N ALA A 67 -7.28 -8.97 4.79
CA ALA A 67 -6.89 -10.37 4.68
C ALA A 67 -6.51 -10.75 3.25
N ALA A 68 -7.27 -10.27 2.27
CA ALA A 68 -7.06 -10.64 0.88
C ALA A 68 -5.85 -9.89 0.27
N MET A 69 -5.61 -8.64 0.66
CA MET A 69 -4.38 -7.92 0.30
C MET A 69 -3.10 -8.62 0.81
N ARG A 70 -3.15 -9.31 1.96
CA ARG A 70 -1.99 -10.05 2.50
C ARG A 70 -1.57 -11.27 1.69
N VAL A 71 -2.43 -11.76 0.82
CA VAL A 71 -2.14 -12.92 -0.03
C VAL A 71 -1.29 -12.51 -1.24
N LEU A 72 -1.20 -11.21 -1.55
CA LEU A 72 -0.44 -10.70 -2.68
C LEU A 72 1.08 -10.81 -2.43
N ASP A 73 1.80 -11.28 -3.44
CA ASP A 73 3.26 -11.39 -3.39
C ASP A 73 3.93 -10.04 -3.71
N LEU A 74 4.68 -9.52 -2.73
CA LEU A 74 5.44 -8.28 -2.84
C LEU A 74 6.91 -8.51 -3.21
N SER A 75 7.36 -9.76 -3.36
CA SER A 75 8.78 -10.11 -3.56
C SER A 75 9.40 -9.52 -4.82
N GLN A 76 8.58 -9.28 -5.85
CA GLN A 76 8.98 -8.73 -7.15
C GLN A 76 8.86 -7.20 -7.23
N CYS A 77 8.41 -6.56 -6.14
CA CYS A 77 8.23 -5.11 -6.08
C CYS A 77 9.47 -4.42 -5.48
N PRO A 78 9.73 -3.15 -5.84
CA PRO A 78 10.77 -2.38 -5.18
C PRO A 78 10.44 -2.20 -3.69
N SER A 79 11.48 -2.17 -2.85
CA SER A 79 11.34 -2.18 -1.38
C SER A 79 10.50 -1.02 -0.84
N GLU A 80 10.60 0.17 -1.44
CA GLU A 80 9.80 1.32 -1.05
C GLU A 80 8.30 1.13 -1.34
N PHE A 81 7.96 0.50 -2.46
CA PHE A 81 6.59 0.18 -2.82
C PHE A 81 6.04 -0.90 -1.88
N ALA A 82 6.81 -1.98 -1.66
CA ALA A 82 6.42 -3.06 -0.75
C ALA A 82 6.16 -2.53 0.67
N THR A 83 7.03 -1.63 1.17
CA THR A 83 6.86 -0.99 2.48
C THR A 83 5.59 -0.14 2.54
N ALA A 84 5.34 0.69 1.52
CA ALA A 84 4.11 1.49 1.43
C ALA A 84 2.86 0.60 1.33
N TYR A 85 2.95 -0.54 0.65
CA TYR A 85 1.84 -1.47 0.50
C TYR A 85 1.49 -2.15 1.83
N VAL A 86 2.50 -2.58 2.59
CA VAL A 86 2.30 -3.09 3.96
C VAL A 86 1.68 -2.02 4.87
N ALA A 87 2.10 -0.76 4.76
CA ALA A 87 1.46 0.34 5.51
C ALA A 87 -0.02 0.51 5.14
N HIS A 88 -0.36 0.36 3.85
CA HIS A 88 -1.74 0.39 3.38
C HIS A 88 -2.56 -0.78 3.93
N ILE A 89 -2.00 -2.00 3.97
CA ILE A 89 -2.64 -3.16 4.63
C ILE A 89 -2.94 -2.82 6.10
N HIS A 90 -2.00 -2.23 6.84
CA HIS A 90 -2.21 -1.87 8.24
C HIS A 90 -3.28 -0.79 8.43
N ALA A 91 -3.43 0.14 7.48
CA ALA A 91 -4.52 1.11 7.50
C ALA A 91 -5.89 0.42 7.38
N TRP A 92 -6.01 -0.57 6.50
CA TRP A 92 -7.21 -1.40 6.39
C TRP A 92 -7.48 -2.24 7.64
N GLU A 93 -6.44 -2.83 8.24
CA GLU A 93 -6.58 -3.56 9.51
C GLU A 93 -7.08 -2.67 10.64
N TYR A 94 -6.64 -1.41 10.67
CA TYR A 94 -7.11 -0.42 11.62
C TYR A 94 -8.59 -0.07 11.37
N ALA A 95 -8.99 0.17 10.12
CA ALA A 95 -10.38 0.36 9.75
C ALA A 95 -11.26 -0.85 10.14
N ALA A 96 -10.76 -2.07 9.93
CA ALA A 96 -11.44 -3.31 10.32
C ALA A 96 -11.62 -3.47 11.83
N LYS A 97 -10.68 -2.98 12.65
CA LYS A 97 -10.84 -2.93 14.11
C LYS A 97 -11.99 -2.01 14.52
N ILE A 98 -12.07 -0.82 13.91
CA ILE A 98 -13.14 0.14 14.19
C ILE A 98 -14.49 -0.37 13.70
N GLN A 99 -14.54 -0.97 12.51
CA GLN A 99 -15.76 -1.59 11.97
C GLN A 99 -16.31 -2.67 12.93
N ARG A 100 -15.43 -3.52 13.47
CA ARG A 100 -15.82 -4.53 14.47
C ARG A 100 -16.24 -3.92 15.81
N ALA A 101 -15.56 -2.89 16.29
CA ALA A 101 -15.94 -2.19 17.51
C ALA A 101 -17.35 -1.57 17.39
N ARG A 102 -17.65 -0.96 16.24
CA ARG A 102 -18.97 -0.40 15.93
C ARG A 102 -20.04 -1.49 15.80
N ALA A 103 -19.71 -2.60 15.13
CA ALA A 103 -20.63 -3.74 15.05
C ALA A 103 -20.96 -4.30 16.44
N LYS A 104 -19.96 -4.39 17.33
CA LYS A 104 -20.15 -4.83 18.72
C LYS A 104 -21.05 -3.89 19.51
N LEU A 105 -20.81 -2.57 19.42
CA LEU A 105 -21.65 -1.57 20.08
C LEU A 105 -23.12 -1.65 19.61
N ASN A 106 -23.34 -1.94 18.32
CA ASN A 106 -24.68 -2.10 17.76
C ASN A 106 -25.34 -3.45 18.10
N SER A 107 -24.55 -4.50 18.33
CA SER A 107 -25.06 -5.86 18.62
C SER A 107 -25.29 -6.15 20.09
N ASP A 108 -24.72 -5.35 21.00
CA ASP A 108 -25.02 -5.45 22.42
C ASP A 108 -26.49 -5.01 22.64
N GLU A 109 -27.42 -5.96 22.48
CA GLU A 109 -28.87 -5.83 22.71
C GLU A 109 -29.17 -5.14 24.05
N SER A 110 -28.29 -5.29 25.05
CA SER A 110 -28.40 -4.60 26.34
C SER A 110 -28.45 -3.07 26.23
N VAL A 111 -27.74 -2.43 25.29
CA VAL A 111 -27.76 -0.95 25.17
C VAL A 111 -29.06 -0.48 24.53
N GLN A 112 -29.62 -1.23 23.56
CA GLN A 112 -30.92 -0.91 22.96
C GLN A 112 -32.09 -1.21 23.90
N ASP A 113 -32.06 -2.32 24.63
CA ASP A 113 -33.08 -2.67 25.63
C ASP A 113 -33.06 -1.70 26.84
N ILE A 114 -31.87 -1.25 27.25
CA ILE A 114 -31.70 -0.20 28.28
C ILE A 114 -32.19 1.17 27.74
N LEU A 115 -31.87 1.54 26.50
CA LEU A 115 -32.32 2.79 25.88
C LEU A 115 -33.86 2.90 25.77
N ILE A 116 -34.55 1.80 25.48
CA ILE A 116 -36.02 1.80 25.31
C ILE A 116 -36.74 1.64 26.67
N SER A 117 -36.12 0.98 27.65
CA SER A 117 -36.76 0.74 28.96
C SER A 117 -36.38 1.75 30.07
N GLU A 118 -35.28 2.51 29.93
CA GLU A 118 -34.79 3.43 30.97
C GLU A 118 -34.91 4.93 30.65
N GLY A 119 -35.29 5.31 29.42
CA GLY A 119 -35.54 6.71 29.05
C GLY A 119 -36.62 7.45 29.85
N LEU A 120 -37.26 6.79 30.82
CA LEU A 120 -38.35 7.34 31.62
C LEU A 120 -38.20 7.18 33.14
N LYS A 121 -37.17 6.51 33.65
CA LYS A 121 -37.14 6.25 35.11
C LYS A 121 -36.38 7.28 35.92
N GLU A 122 -35.28 7.86 35.40
CA GLU A 122 -34.30 8.42 36.34
C GLU A 122 -33.56 9.64 35.73
N ALA A 123 -34.30 10.75 35.57
CA ALA A 123 -33.80 12.13 35.77
C ALA A 123 -33.28 12.34 37.21
N LEU A 124 -32.52 11.37 37.72
CA LEU A 124 -32.33 11.01 39.11
C LEU A 124 -30.84 10.66 39.32
N GLY A 125 -30.08 11.67 39.71
CA GLY A 125 -29.23 11.59 40.90
C GLY A 125 -28.05 10.62 40.99
N THR A 126 -27.54 10.00 39.93
CA THR A 126 -26.27 9.24 39.97
C THR A 126 -25.35 9.55 38.79
N ASP A 127 -24.09 9.87 39.09
CA ASP A 127 -23.06 10.49 38.23
C ASP A 127 -22.50 9.64 37.06
N SER A 128 -23.16 8.55 36.66
CA SER A 128 -22.78 7.78 35.46
C SER A 128 -24.03 7.42 34.68
N ASN A 129 -24.34 8.22 33.64
CA ASN A 129 -25.48 8.00 32.78
C ASN A 129 -25.04 7.08 31.62
N PRO A 130 -25.46 5.81 31.59
CA PRO A 130 -25.04 4.85 30.57
C PRO A 130 -25.41 5.31 29.13
N LEU A 131 -26.40 6.18 29.01
CA LEU A 131 -26.81 6.80 27.74
C LEU A 131 -25.79 7.85 27.25
N ILE A 132 -25.25 8.65 28.17
CA ILE A 132 -24.19 9.62 27.86
C ILE A 132 -22.91 8.87 27.49
N ASP A 133 -22.57 7.80 28.23
CA ASP A 133 -21.38 6.98 27.97
C ASP A 133 -21.48 6.26 26.61
N ALA A 134 -22.65 5.71 26.26
CA ALA A 134 -22.88 5.06 24.97
C ALA A 134 -22.86 6.06 23.80
N LEU A 135 -23.44 7.25 23.98
CA LEU A 135 -23.41 8.32 22.98
C LEU A 135 -22.00 8.88 22.78
N GLU A 136 -21.24 9.03 23.85
CA GLU A 136 -19.83 9.40 23.80
C GLU A 136 -19.01 8.35 23.06
N ALA A 137 -19.19 7.07 23.38
CA ALA A 137 -18.52 5.96 22.69
C ALA A 137 -18.86 5.90 21.18
N ASP A 138 -20.12 6.11 20.78
CA ASP A 138 -20.49 6.18 19.35
C ASP A 138 -19.85 7.39 18.65
N ASN A 139 -19.83 8.56 19.31
CA ASN A 139 -19.19 9.75 18.77
C ASN A 139 -17.67 9.57 18.63
N GLU A 140 -17.01 8.91 19.59
CA GLU A 140 -15.60 8.55 19.48
C GLU A 140 -15.34 7.57 18.33
N LEU A 141 -16.15 6.52 18.19
CA LEU A 141 -16.03 5.57 17.09
C LEU A 141 -16.24 6.22 15.73
N LYS A 142 -17.14 7.20 15.61
CA LYS A 142 -17.30 8.02 14.40
C LYS A 142 -16.04 8.82 14.08
N LYS A 143 -15.44 9.48 15.06
CA LYS A 143 -14.16 10.20 14.88
C LYS A 143 -13.05 9.25 14.43
N LEU A 144 -12.92 8.10 15.09
CA LEU A 144 -11.92 7.09 14.74
C LEU A 144 -12.16 6.50 13.35
N ALA A 145 -13.42 6.30 12.95
CA ALA A 145 -13.76 5.85 11.61
C ALA A 145 -13.31 6.85 10.54
N ASN A 146 -13.54 8.15 10.75
CA ASN A 146 -13.04 9.19 9.84
C ASN A 146 -11.50 9.16 9.75
N VAL A 147 -10.80 9.07 10.89
CA VAL A 147 -9.34 8.94 10.93
C VAL A 147 -8.86 7.68 10.18
N ALA A 148 -9.57 6.57 10.29
CA ALA A 148 -9.24 5.35 9.57
C ALA A 148 -9.42 5.50 8.07
N THR A 149 -10.52 6.12 7.63
CA THR A 149 -10.76 6.45 6.22
C THR A 149 -9.65 7.34 5.68
N ASP A 150 -9.30 8.41 6.39
CA ASP A 150 -8.23 9.33 5.99
C ASP A 150 -6.89 8.59 5.85
N ARG A 151 -6.56 7.68 6.77
CA ARG A 151 -5.34 6.85 6.71
C ARG A 151 -5.34 5.90 5.53
N VAL A 152 -6.46 5.26 5.22
CA VAL A 152 -6.60 4.37 4.06
C VAL A 152 -6.35 5.18 2.79
N THR A 153 -6.97 6.36 2.67
CA THR A 153 -6.76 7.27 1.53
C THR A 153 -5.32 7.77 1.44
N GLU A 154 -4.73 8.24 2.54
CA GLU A 154 -3.35 8.75 2.57
C GLU A 154 -2.35 7.68 2.13
N THR A 155 -2.47 6.46 2.69
CA THR A 155 -1.57 5.35 2.34
C THR A 155 -1.77 4.87 0.91
N TYR A 156 -2.99 4.92 0.37
CA TYR A 156 -3.26 4.63 -1.04
C TYR A 156 -2.64 5.69 -1.96
N ASN A 157 -2.84 6.99 -1.67
CA ASN A 157 -2.23 8.07 -2.46
C ASN A 157 -0.70 7.96 -2.48
N ARG A 158 -0.10 7.51 -1.37
CA ARG A 158 1.34 7.24 -1.30
C ARG A 158 1.75 6.07 -2.21
N LEU A 159 0.95 5.01 -2.30
CA LEU A 159 1.17 3.91 -3.24
C LEU A 159 1.13 4.40 -4.68
N GLU A 160 0.14 5.22 -5.04
CA GLU A 160 0.01 5.78 -6.39
C GLU A 160 1.21 6.68 -6.74
N LEU A 161 1.66 7.52 -5.81
CA LEU A 161 2.84 8.35 -5.99
C LEU A 161 4.11 7.53 -6.25
N ILE A 162 4.29 6.41 -5.54
CA ILE A 162 5.45 5.53 -5.76
C ILE A 162 5.30 4.78 -7.09
N ALA A 163 4.13 4.23 -7.38
CA ALA A 163 3.85 3.51 -8.62
C ALA A 163 4.11 4.37 -9.87
N THR A 164 3.68 5.63 -9.85
CA THR A 164 3.90 6.59 -10.94
C THR A 164 5.37 6.93 -11.14
N ARG A 165 6.20 6.99 -10.09
CA ARG A 165 7.66 7.16 -10.22
C ARG A 165 8.34 6.02 -10.97
N TYR A 166 7.81 4.80 -10.85
CA TYR A 166 8.27 3.64 -11.63
C TYR A 166 7.59 3.52 -13.00
N GLY A 167 6.70 4.47 -13.36
CA GLY A 167 5.96 4.46 -14.61
C GLY A 167 4.92 3.34 -14.73
N ALA A 168 4.48 2.79 -13.59
CA ALA A 168 3.40 1.80 -13.53
C ALA A 168 2.05 2.43 -13.91
N SER A 169 1.17 1.62 -14.50
CA SER A 169 -0.17 2.07 -14.85
C SER A 169 -1.07 1.97 -13.62
N LEU A 170 -1.66 3.09 -13.23
CA LEU A 170 -2.68 3.10 -12.19
C LEU A 170 -3.97 2.50 -12.74
N PRO A 171 -4.69 1.71 -11.94
CA PRO A 171 -6.01 1.28 -12.31
C PRO A 171 -7.02 2.44 -12.19
N HIS A 172 -7.96 2.51 -13.14
CA HIS A 172 -9.04 3.50 -13.19
C HIS A 172 -10.40 2.82 -13.12
#